data_AF-A0A368VZC5-F1
#
_entry.id   AF-A0A368VZC5-F1
#
_cell.length_a   1.000
_cell.length_b   1.000
_cell.length_c   1.000
_cell.angle_alpha   90.00
_cell.angle_beta   90.00
_cell.angle_gamma   90.00
#
_symmetry.space_group_name_H-M   'P 1'
#
loop_
_entity.id
_entity.type
_entity.pdbx_description
1 polymer ?
#
loop_
_entity_poly.entity_id
_entity_poly.type
_entity_poly.pdbx_seq_one_letter_code
_entity_poly.pdbx_strand_id
1 'polypeptide(L)'
;MSSGPVGFGGPPALVPQELRGYRRFLLTGGNLWPPVHADCGPWDARLERATCGQGSEHAAPDAECGCGLYGWYHPSRATRSSGFGDVSAVIAARGRIILGEDGFRAAGARIEAVTVPTRARLWPGASHRIQRLLAERYPQTVVYRSRRRMLRDHPAGDLRELGITVRVSTTARYVRSALGVWVLGVLALCSAALLLPTSMVQARPAVWATVLGGVVLWQALLIWLAGRCSETPRTPPPR
;
A
#
# COMPACT_ATOMS: atom_id res chain seq x y z
N MET A 1 -15.41 32.36 5.84
CA MET A 1 -15.32 31.67 7.15
C MET A 1 -14.46 30.45 6.93
N SER A 2 -13.27 30.42 7.55
CA SER A 2 -12.19 29.48 7.24
C SER A 2 -12.42 28.14 7.92
N SER A 3 -12.64 27.09 7.12
CA SER A 3 -12.66 25.69 7.57
C SER A 3 -11.22 25.25 7.85
N GLY A 4 -10.84 25.18 9.12
CA GLY A 4 -9.53 24.72 9.56
C GLY A 4 -9.27 23.25 9.20
N PRO A 5 -8.00 22.84 9.03
CA PRO A 5 -7.67 21.49 8.61
C PRO A 5 -8.06 20.46 9.68
N VAL A 6 -8.69 19.37 9.24
CA VAL A 6 -8.89 18.16 10.03
C VAL A 6 -7.51 17.51 10.24
N GLY A 7 -6.88 17.89 11.34
CA GLY A 7 -5.61 17.38 11.80
C GLY A 7 -5.63 17.26 13.32
N PHE A 8 -4.69 16.49 13.85
CA PHE A 8 -4.49 16.29 15.29
C PHE A 8 -4.48 17.65 16.01
N GLY A 9 -5.51 17.94 16.83
CA GLY A 9 -5.66 19.21 17.56
C GLY A 9 -4.93 19.27 18.90
N GLY A 10 -4.05 18.30 19.17
CA GLY A 10 -3.20 18.29 20.36
C GLY A 10 -1.95 19.16 20.17
N PRO A 11 -1.27 19.55 21.26
CA PRO A 11 0.04 20.18 21.19
C PRO A 11 1.01 19.30 20.36
N PRO A 12 1.99 19.89 19.65
CA PRO A 12 2.91 19.13 18.81
C PRO A 12 3.61 18.04 19.62
N ALA A 13 3.27 16.79 19.34
CA ALA A 13 3.93 15.64 19.94
C ALA A 13 5.34 15.53 19.35
N LEU A 14 6.35 15.90 20.14
CA LEU A 14 7.73 15.60 19.80
C LEU A 14 7.91 14.09 19.90
N VAL A 15 8.23 13.43 18.78
CA VAL A 15 8.61 12.01 18.80
C VAL A 15 10.08 11.96 19.21
N PRO A 16 10.42 11.47 20.42
CA PRO A 16 11.80 11.50 20.92
C PRO A 16 12.74 10.53 20.17
N GLN A 17 12.20 9.68 19.29
CA GLN A 17 12.92 8.67 18.53
C GLN A 17 12.58 8.72 17.03
N GLU A 18 13.21 7.85 16.24
CA GLU A 18 12.82 7.64 14.86
C GLU A 18 11.45 6.93 14.80
N LEU A 19 10.53 7.47 14.00
CA LEU A 19 9.23 6.87 13.74
C LEU A 19 9.36 5.86 12.59
N ARG A 20 9.09 4.59 12.87
CA ARG A 20 9.06 3.57 11.82
C ARG A 20 7.86 3.78 10.89
N GLY A 21 8.13 3.78 9.59
CA GLY A 21 7.11 3.78 8.55
C GLY A 21 7.38 2.73 7.49
N TYR A 22 6.36 2.50 6.67
CA TYR A 22 6.44 1.66 5.48
C TYR A 22 6.32 2.54 4.24
N ARG A 23 6.98 2.14 3.15
CA ARG A 23 6.82 2.79 1.84
C ARG A 23 7.16 1.87 0.69
N ARG A 24 6.94 2.35 -0.54
CA ARG A 24 7.32 1.65 -1.77
C ARG A 24 8.30 2.49 -2.60
N PHE A 25 9.13 1.79 -3.35
CA PHE A 25 10.10 2.37 -4.27
C PHE A 25 10.05 1.66 -5.61
N LEU A 26 10.39 2.38 -6.67
CA LEU A 26 10.77 1.79 -7.96
C LEU A 26 12.25 1.43 -7.91
N LEU A 27 12.61 0.23 -8.35
CA LEU A 27 14.00 -0.16 -8.52
C LEU A 27 14.46 0.08 -9.96
N THR A 28 15.31 1.08 -10.17
CA THR A 28 15.86 1.43 -11.49
C THR A 28 17.36 1.61 -11.40
N GLY A 29 18.11 0.85 -12.21
CA GLY A 29 19.59 0.93 -12.23
C GLY A 29 20.24 0.65 -10.88
N GLY A 30 19.63 -0.20 -10.05
CA GLY A 30 20.10 -0.51 -8.68
C GLY A 30 19.76 0.55 -7.63
N ASN A 31 19.12 1.66 -8.01
CA ASN A 31 18.70 2.72 -7.11
C ASN A 31 17.21 2.66 -6.78
N LEU A 32 16.85 3.15 -5.60
CA LEU A 32 15.49 3.21 -5.09
C LEU A 32 14.89 4.59 -5.35
N TRP A 33 13.90 4.66 -6.22
CA TRP A 33 13.26 5.91 -6.63
C TRP A 33 11.88 6.07 -5.97
N PRO A 34 11.54 7.28 -5.47
CA PRO A 34 10.21 7.58 -4.97
C PRO A 34 9.18 7.48 -6.12
N PRO A 35 8.04 6.79 -5.94
CA PRO A 35 7.14 6.53 -7.07
C PRO A 35 6.39 7.75 -7.63
N VAL A 36 6.19 8.81 -6.83
CA VAL A 36 5.38 9.99 -7.19
C VAL A 36 6.25 11.27 -7.29
N HIS A 37 7.56 11.15 -7.06
CA HIS A 37 8.52 12.26 -7.13
C HIS A 37 9.81 11.81 -7.81
N ALA A 38 9.68 11.10 -8.93
CA ALA A 38 10.84 10.54 -9.64
C ALA A 38 11.87 11.62 -9.99
N ASP A 39 11.43 12.85 -10.27
CA ASP A 39 12.31 13.97 -10.59
C ASP A 39 13.24 14.40 -9.44
N CYS A 40 12.94 13.99 -8.19
CA CYS A 40 13.80 14.24 -7.03
C CYS A 40 15.06 13.35 -7.00
N GLY A 41 15.19 12.39 -7.90
CA GLY A 41 16.35 11.52 -7.93
C GLY A 41 16.20 10.23 -7.11
N PRO A 42 17.26 9.40 -7.09
CA PRO A 42 17.32 8.22 -6.25
C PRO A 42 17.45 8.62 -4.78
N TRP A 43 16.79 7.85 -3.91
CA TRP A 43 16.82 8.06 -2.47
C TRP A 43 18.22 7.81 -1.89
N ASP A 44 18.68 8.72 -1.04
CA ASP A 44 19.98 8.64 -0.39
C ASP A 44 20.05 7.44 0.58
N ALA A 45 21.13 6.67 0.48
CA ALA A 45 21.29 5.44 1.25
C ALA A 45 21.47 5.65 2.76
N ARG A 46 22.02 6.81 3.17
CA ARG A 46 22.28 7.15 4.57
C ARG A 46 21.09 7.89 5.18
N LEU A 47 20.64 8.96 4.51
CA LEU A 47 19.54 9.78 4.97
C LEU A 47 19.01 10.65 3.84
N GLU A 48 17.75 10.43 3.49
CA GLU A 48 17.02 11.36 2.64
C GLU A 48 16.48 12.51 3.47
N ARG A 49 16.54 13.73 2.92
CA ARG A 49 15.97 14.93 3.52
C ARG A 49 14.85 15.45 2.62
N ALA A 50 13.72 15.79 3.22
CA ALA A 50 12.65 16.45 2.51
C ALA A 50 13.10 17.84 2.07
N THR A 51 12.76 18.20 0.85
CA THR A 51 12.84 19.56 0.32
C THR A 51 11.46 19.95 -0.22
N CYS A 52 11.20 21.26 -0.31
CA CYS A 52 10.00 21.71 -1.00
C CYS A 52 10.27 21.81 -2.50
N GLY A 53 9.54 21.04 -3.31
CA GLY A 53 9.63 21.10 -4.77
C GLY A 53 9.04 22.39 -5.38
N GLN A 54 8.31 23.19 -4.60
CA GLN A 54 7.70 24.45 -5.05
C GLN A 54 8.61 25.67 -4.83
N GLY A 55 9.84 25.49 -4.31
CA GLY A 55 10.80 26.59 -4.12
C GLY A 55 10.44 27.60 -3.03
N SER A 56 9.46 27.29 -2.17
CA SER A 56 9.07 28.13 -1.03
C SER A 56 10.10 28.11 0.11
N GLU A 57 10.19 29.20 0.88
CA GLU A 57 11.15 29.37 2.00
C GLU A 57 10.81 28.58 3.28
N HIS A 58 9.82 27.69 3.26
CA HIS A 58 9.44 26.94 4.46
C HIS A 58 10.25 25.64 4.61
N ALA A 59 10.53 25.27 5.86
CA ALA A 59 11.14 23.99 6.18
C ALA A 59 10.17 22.83 5.92
N ALA A 60 10.59 21.81 5.17
CA ALA A 60 9.79 20.61 4.92
C ALA A 60 9.89 19.59 6.09
N PRO A 61 8.80 18.90 6.46
CA PRO A 61 7.44 19.10 6.00
C PRO A 61 6.83 20.37 6.61
N ASP A 62 5.91 20.95 5.86
CA ASP A 62 5.08 22.07 6.30
C ASP A 62 3.61 21.61 6.35
N ALA A 63 2.84 22.17 7.28
CA ALA A 63 1.45 21.77 7.50
C ALA A 63 0.52 22.19 6.35
N GLU A 64 0.82 23.33 5.71
CA GLU A 64 0.00 23.92 4.65
C GLU A 64 0.52 23.58 3.25
N CYS A 65 1.75 23.05 3.15
CA CYS A 65 2.30 22.53 1.89
C CYS A 65 2.21 21.01 1.84
N GLY A 66 2.14 20.41 0.65
CA GLY A 66 2.22 18.96 0.44
C GLY A 66 3.63 18.36 0.49
N CYS A 67 4.64 19.12 0.92
CA CYS A 67 6.04 18.64 0.97
C CYS A 67 6.28 17.64 2.11
N GLY A 68 7.42 16.94 2.06
CA GLY A 68 7.83 15.98 3.07
C GLY A 68 8.06 14.56 2.52
N LEU A 69 8.77 13.75 3.30
CA LEU A 69 8.93 12.33 3.01
C LEU A 69 7.74 11.55 3.57
N TYR A 70 6.97 10.93 2.67
CA TYR A 70 5.77 10.16 3.04
C TYR A 70 6.13 8.76 3.53
N GLY A 71 5.43 8.33 4.59
CA GLY A 71 5.44 6.97 5.12
C GLY A 71 4.06 6.57 5.65
N TRP A 72 3.79 5.27 5.69
CA TRP A 72 2.56 4.71 6.27
C TRP A 72 2.83 4.02 7.60
N TYR A 73 1.92 4.11 8.55
CA TYR A 73 2.05 3.43 9.85
C TYR A 73 1.95 1.91 9.73
N HIS A 74 1.19 1.42 8.75
CA HIS A 74 0.97 0.00 8.55
C HIS A 74 1.29 -0.44 7.11
N PRO A 75 1.94 -1.60 6.91
CA PRO A 75 2.32 -2.07 5.58
C PRO A 75 1.12 -2.34 4.66
N SER A 76 -0.08 -2.62 5.20
CA SER A 76 -1.28 -2.81 4.36
C SER A 76 -1.80 -1.51 3.72
N ARG A 77 -1.43 -0.34 4.27
CA ARG A 77 -1.74 0.97 3.68
C ARG A 77 -0.73 1.36 2.60
N ALA A 78 0.55 1.05 2.82
CA ALA A 78 1.62 1.26 1.84
C ALA A 78 1.42 0.50 0.51
N THR A 79 0.60 -0.55 0.51
CA THR A 79 0.27 -1.31 -0.72
C THR A 79 -0.75 -0.65 -1.63
N ARG A 80 -1.55 0.32 -1.15
CA ARG A 80 -2.75 0.82 -1.87
C ARG A 80 -2.56 2.17 -2.56
N SER A 81 -1.68 3.04 -2.05
CA SER A 81 -1.62 4.45 -2.47
C SER A 81 -1.13 4.67 -3.90
N SER A 82 -0.54 3.66 -4.53
CA SER A 82 -0.12 3.73 -5.90
C SER A 82 0.27 2.33 -6.38
N GLY A 83 -0.18 1.91 -7.55
CA GLY A 83 0.40 0.76 -8.27
C GLY A 83 1.89 0.96 -8.63
N PHE A 84 2.52 2.01 -8.12
CA PHE A 84 3.86 2.48 -8.42
C PHE A 84 4.83 1.97 -7.34
N GLY A 85 5.97 1.42 -7.78
CA GLY A 85 7.01 0.88 -6.92
C GLY A 85 6.90 -0.63 -6.69
N ASP A 86 7.93 -1.40 -7.04
CA ASP A 86 7.99 -2.85 -6.93
C ASP A 86 8.75 -3.35 -5.69
N VAL A 87 9.48 -2.46 -5.02
CA VAL A 87 10.21 -2.70 -3.77
C VAL A 87 9.40 -2.18 -2.58
N SER A 88 9.12 -3.03 -1.59
CA SER A 88 8.61 -2.60 -0.28
C SER A 88 9.78 -2.25 0.62
N ALA A 89 9.64 -1.19 1.42
CA ALA A 89 10.67 -0.75 2.34
C ALA A 89 10.09 -0.40 3.72
N VAL A 90 10.95 -0.56 4.72
CA VAL A 90 10.81 0.00 6.06
C VAL A 90 11.73 1.21 6.14
N ILE A 91 11.19 2.32 6.60
CA ILE A 91 11.94 3.54 6.86
C ILE A 91 11.91 3.90 8.33
N ALA A 92 13.00 4.51 8.78
CA ALA A 92 13.07 5.20 10.05
C ALA A 92 13.03 6.71 9.76
N ALA A 93 11.92 7.34 10.12
CA ALA A 93 11.65 8.75 9.89
C ALA A 93 12.04 9.58 11.11
N ARG A 94 12.56 10.79 10.89
CA ARG A 94 13.10 11.63 11.96
C ARG A 94 12.98 13.13 11.64
N GLY A 95 13.29 13.93 12.66
CA GLY A 95 13.16 15.38 12.61
C GLY A 95 11.71 15.82 12.83
N ARG A 96 11.28 16.87 12.13
CA ARG A 96 9.87 17.28 12.14
C ARG A 96 9.02 16.22 11.44
N ILE A 97 7.96 15.79 12.11
CA ILE A 97 7.00 14.81 11.58
C ILE A 97 5.59 15.37 11.74
N ILE A 98 4.83 15.38 10.64
CA ILE A 98 3.41 15.69 10.62
C ILE A 98 2.65 14.37 10.56
N LEU A 99 1.88 14.10 11.61
CA LEU A 99 1.10 12.88 11.76
C LEU A 99 -0.25 13.03 11.05
N GLY A 100 -0.62 12.03 10.26
CA GLY A 100 -1.91 11.91 9.60
C GLY A 100 -2.71 10.73 10.14
N GLU A 101 -3.80 10.37 9.49
CA GLU A 101 -4.64 9.25 9.93
C GLU A 101 -3.99 7.88 9.67
N ASP A 102 -3.43 7.68 8.47
CA ASP A 102 -2.90 6.39 8.00
C ASP A 102 -1.37 6.36 7.85
N GLY A 103 -0.74 7.52 8.00
CA GLY A 103 0.67 7.72 7.75
C GLY A 103 1.13 9.09 8.19
N PHE A 104 2.32 9.47 7.77
CA PHE A 104 2.98 10.70 8.20
C PHE A 104 3.82 11.30 7.08
N ARG A 105 4.23 12.55 7.28
CA ARG A 105 5.23 13.25 6.49
C ARG A 105 6.39 13.65 7.39
N ALA A 106 7.62 13.39 6.96
CA ALA A 106 8.81 13.62 7.80
C ALA A 106 9.87 14.48 7.09
N ALA A 107 10.69 15.15 7.89
CA ALA A 107 11.79 16.01 7.42
C ALA A 107 12.98 15.19 6.92
N GLY A 108 13.19 14.00 7.47
CA GLY A 108 14.20 13.08 6.98
C GLY A 108 13.83 11.63 7.26
N ALA A 109 14.38 10.72 6.46
CA ALA A 109 14.18 9.30 6.65
C ALA A 109 15.31 8.47 6.04
N ARG A 110 15.71 7.41 6.74
CA ARG A 110 16.65 6.40 6.24
C ARG A 110 15.92 5.10 5.97
N ILE A 111 16.46 4.30 5.06
CA ILE A 111 15.91 3.00 4.70
C ILE A 111 16.51 1.93 5.62
N GLU A 112 15.69 1.32 6.47
CA GLU A 112 16.14 0.26 7.39
C GLU A 112 16.19 -1.10 6.69
N ALA A 113 15.16 -1.39 5.90
CA ALA A 113 15.02 -2.68 5.24
C ALA A 113 14.26 -2.54 3.93
N VAL A 114 14.57 -3.40 2.96
CA VAL A 114 13.89 -3.47 1.67
C VAL A 114 13.63 -4.90 1.27
N THR A 115 12.66 -5.09 0.37
CA THR A 115 12.44 -6.38 -0.28
C THR A 115 12.85 -6.36 -1.73
N VAL A 116 13.34 -7.48 -2.25
CA VAL A 116 13.44 -7.64 -3.72
C VAL A 116 12.05 -7.53 -4.39
N PRO A 117 11.98 -7.01 -5.63
CA PRO A 117 10.76 -6.94 -6.41
C PRO A 117 10.03 -8.28 -6.48
N THR A 118 8.70 -8.26 -6.36
CA THR A 118 7.90 -9.49 -6.35
C THR A 118 8.12 -10.34 -7.60
N ARG A 119 8.25 -9.72 -8.78
CA ARG A 119 8.51 -10.43 -10.05
C ARG A 119 9.87 -11.14 -10.05
N ALA A 120 10.91 -10.50 -9.50
CA ALA A 120 12.24 -11.08 -9.42
C ALA A 120 12.34 -12.27 -8.44
N ARG A 121 11.40 -12.41 -7.48
CA ARG A 121 11.41 -13.53 -6.52
C ARG A 121 11.23 -14.89 -7.17
N LEU A 122 10.52 -14.91 -8.29
CA LEU A 122 10.23 -16.11 -9.06
C LEU A 122 11.50 -16.68 -9.72
N TRP A 123 12.57 -15.88 -9.85
CA TRP A 123 13.78 -16.22 -10.60
C TRP A 123 15.00 -16.09 -9.66
N PRO A 124 15.54 -17.20 -9.13
CA PRO A 124 16.59 -17.16 -8.10
C PRO A 124 17.82 -16.31 -8.47
N GLY A 125 18.33 -16.45 -9.70
CA GLY A 125 19.48 -15.68 -10.17
C GLY A 125 19.22 -14.17 -10.24
N ALA A 126 18.04 -13.75 -10.69
CA ALA A 126 17.64 -12.34 -10.72
C ALA A 126 17.49 -11.78 -9.29
N SER A 127 16.88 -12.56 -8.39
CA SER A 127 16.76 -12.20 -6.97
C SER A 127 18.15 -11.99 -6.34
N HIS A 128 19.09 -12.92 -6.52
CA HIS A 128 20.44 -12.80 -5.97
C HIS A 128 21.19 -11.59 -6.53
N ARG A 129 21.09 -11.32 -7.84
CA ARG A 129 21.70 -10.15 -8.47
C ARG A 129 21.16 -8.85 -7.87
N ILE A 130 19.83 -8.72 -7.74
CA ILE A 130 19.21 -7.54 -7.14
C ILE A 130 19.58 -7.40 -5.66
N GLN A 131 19.64 -8.50 -4.91
CA GLN A 131 20.09 -8.44 -3.52
C GLN A 131 21.51 -7.90 -3.40
N ARG A 132 22.43 -8.36 -4.26
CA ARG A 132 23.80 -7.89 -4.28
C ARG A 132 23.89 -6.41 -4.61
N LEU A 133 23.21 -5.98 -5.69
CA LEU A 133 23.16 -4.57 -6.10
C LEU A 133 22.61 -3.66 -4.99
N LEU A 134 21.52 -4.07 -4.33
CA LEU A 134 20.95 -3.30 -3.23
C LEU A 134 21.87 -3.28 -2.01
N ALA A 135 22.52 -4.39 -1.67
CA ALA A 135 23.48 -4.44 -0.55
C ALA A 135 24.72 -3.58 -0.82
N GLU A 136 25.20 -3.53 -2.06
CA GLU A 136 26.32 -2.66 -2.47
C GLU A 136 25.93 -1.17 -2.41
N ARG A 137 24.73 -0.81 -2.92
CA ARG A 137 24.28 0.59 -3.00
C ARG A 137 23.73 1.14 -1.69
N TYR A 138 23.16 0.27 -0.86
CA TYR A 138 22.51 0.58 0.41
C TYR A 138 23.09 -0.29 1.55
N PRO A 139 24.37 -0.10 1.93
CA PRO A 139 25.09 -1.00 2.83
C PRO A 139 24.53 -1.04 4.26
N GLN A 140 23.76 -0.03 4.66
CA GLN A 140 23.10 0.04 5.97
C GLN A 140 21.67 -0.53 5.96
N THR A 141 21.19 -1.01 4.80
CA THR A 141 19.84 -1.50 4.62
C THR A 141 19.81 -3.02 4.55
N VAL A 142 18.95 -3.66 5.34
CA VAL A 142 18.78 -5.11 5.29
C VAL A 142 17.92 -5.50 4.08
N VAL A 143 18.46 -6.36 3.21
CA VAL A 143 17.76 -6.79 1.98
C VAL A 143 17.10 -8.15 2.16
N TYR A 144 15.77 -8.15 2.10
CA TYR A 144 14.93 -9.34 2.25
C TYR A 144 14.45 -9.90 0.91
N ARG A 145 14.48 -11.23 0.77
CA ARG A 145 13.78 -11.90 -0.33
C ARG A 145 12.26 -11.90 -0.16
N SER A 146 11.79 -11.95 1.08
CA SER A 146 10.37 -12.08 1.42
C SER A 146 9.89 -10.89 2.25
N ARG A 147 8.81 -10.27 1.79
CA ARG A 147 8.10 -9.23 2.55
C ARG A 147 7.62 -9.74 3.90
N ARG A 148 7.16 -11.00 3.98
CA ARG A 148 6.69 -11.59 5.24
C ARG A 148 7.81 -11.65 6.29
N ARG A 149 9.03 -11.97 5.87
CA ARG A 149 10.19 -11.99 6.77
C ARG A 149 10.56 -10.58 7.21
N MET A 150 10.66 -9.64 6.26
CA MET A 150 10.92 -8.23 6.58
C MET A 150 9.92 -7.68 7.61
N LEU A 151 8.62 -7.94 7.44
CA LEU A 151 7.60 -7.45 8.38
C LEU A 151 7.60 -8.15 9.73
N ARG A 152 8.15 -9.37 9.81
CA ARG A 152 8.33 -10.08 11.09
C ARG A 152 9.47 -9.46 11.88
N ASP A 153 10.58 -9.17 11.21
CA ASP A 153 11.78 -8.61 11.83
C ASP A 153 11.61 -7.09 12.09
N HIS A 154 10.77 -6.42 11.30
CA HIS A 154 10.42 -5.00 11.42
C HIS A 154 8.89 -4.81 11.53
N PRO A 155 8.27 -5.21 12.66
CA PRO A 155 6.84 -5.03 12.88
C PRO A 155 6.47 -3.55 12.98
N ALA A 156 5.18 -3.26 12.77
CA ALA A 156 4.67 -1.89 12.90
C ALA A 156 4.79 -1.46 14.36
N GLY A 157 5.23 -0.23 14.59
CA GLY A 157 5.33 0.32 15.94
C GLY A 157 3.94 0.48 16.56
N ASP A 158 3.87 0.35 17.89
CA ASP A 158 2.68 0.81 18.62
C ASP A 158 2.73 2.34 18.71
N LEU A 159 1.67 2.99 18.22
CA LEU A 159 1.55 4.45 18.19
C LEU A 159 0.41 4.94 19.08
N ARG A 160 -0.13 4.08 19.94
CA ARG A 160 -1.19 4.44 20.91
C ARG A 160 -0.74 5.55 21.86
N GLU A 161 0.53 5.56 22.25
CA GLU A 161 1.12 6.62 23.09
C GLU A 161 1.09 8.00 22.40
N LEU A 162 1.09 8.03 21.07
CA LEU A 162 0.92 9.24 20.26
C LEU A 162 -0.57 9.54 19.97
N GLY A 163 -1.50 8.80 20.57
CA GLY A 163 -2.94 8.92 20.32
C GLY A 163 -3.37 8.39 18.94
N ILE A 164 -2.51 7.65 18.24
CA ILE A 164 -2.80 7.15 16.88
C ILE A 164 -3.28 5.70 16.95
N THR A 165 -4.53 5.46 16.53
CA THR A 165 -5.03 4.11 16.30
C THR A 165 -4.73 3.68 14.86
N VAL A 166 -3.72 2.83 14.69
CA VAL A 166 -3.32 2.34 13.37
C VAL A 166 -4.39 1.42 12.76
N ARG A 167 -5.00 1.86 11.66
CA ARG A 167 -6.05 1.12 10.94
C ARG A 167 -5.46 0.19 9.88
N VAL A 168 -5.60 -1.11 10.09
CA VAL A 168 -5.23 -2.13 9.09
C VAL A 168 -6.24 -2.13 7.94
N SER A 169 -5.76 -1.91 6.71
CA SER A 169 -6.60 -2.08 5.52
C SER A 169 -7.09 -3.52 5.37
N THR A 170 -8.42 -3.68 5.20
CA THR A 170 -9.10 -4.94 4.89
C THR A 170 -9.17 -5.23 3.39
N THR A 171 -8.74 -4.29 2.53
CA THR A 171 -8.86 -4.37 1.06
C THR A 171 -8.26 -5.65 0.50
N ALA A 172 -7.07 -6.07 0.94
CA ALA A 172 -6.44 -7.30 0.46
C ALA A 172 -7.24 -8.57 0.81
N ARG A 173 -8.07 -8.54 1.85
CA ARG A 173 -9.01 -9.63 2.17
C ARG A 173 -10.17 -9.61 1.17
N TYR A 174 -10.78 -8.46 0.96
CA TYR A 174 -11.89 -8.32 0.01
C TYR A 174 -11.49 -8.64 -1.44
N VAL A 175 -10.31 -8.23 -1.89
CA VAL A 175 -9.79 -8.60 -3.22
C VAL A 175 -9.63 -10.12 -3.36
N ARG A 176 -9.09 -10.80 -2.33
CA ARG A 176 -8.96 -12.26 -2.35
C ARG A 176 -10.32 -12.95 -2.36
N SER A 177 -11.26 -12.45 -1.57
CA SER A 177 -12.65 -12.94 -1.58
C SER A 177 -13.30 -12.73 -2.94
N ALA A 178 -13.13 -11.57 -3.57
CA ALA A 178 -13.66 -11.26 -4.89
C ALA A 178 -13.08 -12.20 -5.96
N LEU A 179 -11.76 -12.43 -5.94
CA LEU A 179 -11.12 -13.38 -6.84
C LEU A 179 -11.63 -14.81 -6.63
N GLY A 180 -11.80 -15.25 -5.38
CA GLY A 180 -12.35 -16.57 -5.08
C GLY A 180 -13.78 -16.73 -5.60
N VAL A 181 -14.65 -15.75 -5.35
CA VAL A 181 -16.02 -15.71 -5.87
C VAL A 181 -16.02 -15.70 -7.40
N TRP A 182 -15.13 -14.94 -8.02
CA TRP A 182 -15.01 -14.87 -9.47
C TRP A 182 -14.60 -16.22 -10.07
N VAL A 183 -13.55 -16.86 -9.55
CA VAL A 183 -13.09 -18.18 -10.02
C VAL A 183 -14.20 -19.22 -9.89
N LEU A 184 -14.90 -19.25 -8.75
CA LEU A 184 -15.99 -20.21 -8.53
C LEU A 184 -17.13 -20.01 -9.54
N GLY A 185 -17.52 -18.78 -9.85
CA GLY A 185 -18.55 -18.51 -10.83
C GLY A 185 -18.14 -18.87 -12.27
N VAL A 186 -16.88 -18.59 -12.64
CA VAL A 186 -16.34 -19.02 -13.94
C VAL A 186 -16.33 -20.54 -14.06
N LEU A 187 -15.87 -21.25 -13.02
CA LEU A 187 -15.89 -22.70 -13.00
C LEU A 187 -17.32 -23.25 -13.13
N ALA A 188 -18.28 -22.68 -12.40
CA ALA A 188 -19.69 -23.07 -12.49
C ALA A 188 -20.26 -22.87 -13.92
N LEU A 189 -19.95 -21.74 -14.56
CA LEU A 189 -20.38 -21.48 -15.94
C LEU A 189 -19.73 -22.45 -16.95
N CYS A 190 -18.43 -22.71 -16.82
CA CYS A 190 -17.73 -23.68 -17.68
C CYS A 190 -18.26 -25.10 -17.46
N SER A 191 -18.47 -25.53 -16.22
CA SER A 191 -19.05 -26.83 -15.90
C SER A 191 -20.47 -26.96 -16.44
N ALA A 192 -21.30 -25.92 -16.33
CA ALA A 192 -22.62 -25.90 -16.95
C ALA A 192 -22.51 -26.06 -18.47
N ALA A 193 -21.68 -25.26 -19.16
CA ALA A 193 -21.53 -25.36 -20.61
C ALA A 193 -21.04 -26.74 -21.11
N LEU A 194 -20.21 -27.42 -20.33
CA LEU A 194 -19.66 -28.74 -20.68
C LEU A 194 -20.57 -29.92 -20.32
N LEU A 195 -21.35 -29.79 -19.24
CA LEU A 195 -22.15 -30.89 -18.69
C LEU A 195 -23.64 -30.76 -19.01
N LEU A 196 -24.11 -29.61 -19.51
CA LEU A 196 -25.50 -29.43 -19.91
C LEU A 196 -25.75 -30.25 -21.19
N PRO A 197 -26.55 -31.33 -21.13
CA PRO A 197 -26.92 -32.06 -22.33
C PRO A 197 -27.70 -31.12 -23.25
N THR A 198 -27.56 -31.28 -24.57
CA THR A 198 -28.28 -30.48 -25.58
C THR A 198 -29.80 -30.52 -25.41
N SER A 199 -30.33 -31.54 -24.71
CA SER A 199 -31.74 -31.63 -24.30
C SER A 199 -32.17 -30.56 -23.29
N MET A 200 -31.27 -29.95 -22.53
CA MET A 200 -31.56 -28.79 -21.68
C MET A 200 -31.73 -27.49 -22.47
N VAL A 201 -31.40 -27.45 -23.76
CA VAL A 201 -31.78 -26.30 -24.61
C VAL A 201 -33.30 -26.21 -24.76
N GLN A 202 -34.02 -27.32 -24.58
CA GLN A 202 -35.49 -27.35 -24.44
C GLN A 202 -35.98 -27.25 -22.99
N ALA A 203 -35.10 -26.93 -22.03
CA ALA A 203 -35.49 -26.84 -20.62
C ALA A 203 -36.56 -25.77 -20.38
N ARG A 204 -37.45 -26.07 -19.43
CA ARG A 204 -38.54 -25.16 -19.02
C ARG A 204 -37.98 -23.81 -18.57
N PRO A 205 -38.72 -22.70 -18.80
CA PRO A 205 -38.30 -21.34 -18.42
C PRO A 205 -37.81 -21.19 -16.98
N ALA A 206 -38.32 -21.99 -16.05
CA ALA A 206 -37.91 -22.01 -14.64
C ALA A 206 -36.41 -22.37 -14.44
N VAL A 207 -35.85 -23.25 -15.28
CA VAL A 207 -34.42 -23.61 -15.21
C VAL A 207 -33.56 -22.41 -15.62
N TRP A 208 -33.92 -21.75 -16.73
CA TRP A 208 -33.24 -20.54 -17.19
C TRP A 208 -33.36 -19.38 -16.20
N ALA A 209 -34.52 -19.20 -15.56
CA ALA A 209 -34.69 -18.20 -14.51
C ALA A 209 -33.78 -18.46 -13.30
N THR A 210 -33.59 -19.73 -12.91
CA THR A 210 -32.70 -20.12 -11.82
C THR A 210 -31.23 -19.84 -12.16
N VAL A 211 -30.81 -20.18 -13.37
CA VAL A 211 -29.45 -19.89 -13.86
C VAL A 211 -29.21 -18.38 -13.90
N LEU A 212 -30.14 -17.60 -14.46
CA LEU A 212 -30.04 -16.14 -14.53
C LEU A 212 -29.98 -15.54 -13.12
N GLY A 213 -30.81 -15.99 -12.19
CA GLY A 213 -30.79 -15.58 -10.80
C GLY A 213 -29.44 -15.85 -10.12
N GLY A 214 -28.85 -17.02 -10.36
CA GLY A 214 -27.52 -17.38 -9.87
C GLY A 214 -26.42 -16.45 -10.41
N VAL A 215 -26.46 -16.14 -11.71
CA VAL A 215 -25.51 -15.19 -12.33
C VAL A 215 -25.67 -13.79 -11.77
N VAL A 216 -26.91 -13.29 -11.61
CA VAL A 216 -27.18 -11.97 -11.03
C VAL A 216 -26.67 -11.88 -9.60
N LEU A 217 -26.93 -12.88 -8.76
CA LEU A 217 -26.43 -12.93 -7.38
C LEU A 217 -24.90 -12.97 -7.33
N TRP A 218 -24.27 -13.75 -8.22
CA TRP A 218 -22.82 -13.80 -8.35
C TRP A 218 -22.23 -12.43 -8.72
N GLN A 219 -22.79 -11.75 -9.72
CA GLN A 219 -22.36 -10.41 -10.13
C GLN A 219 -22.59 -9.37 -9.02
N ALA A 220 -23.74 -9.40 -8.35
CA ALA A 220 -24.04 -8.52 -7.23
C ALA A 220 -23.04 -8.69 -6.08
N LEU A 221 -22.65 -9.93 -5.76
CA LEU A 221 -21.63 -10.22 -4.74
C LEU A 221 -20.25 -9.67 -5.16
N LEU A 222 -19.86 -9.81 -6.43
CA LEU A 222 -18.61 -9.23 -6.94
C LEU A 222 -18.62 -7.70 -6.86
N ILE A 223 -19.71 -7.05 -7.27
CA ILE A 223 -19.88 -5.59 -7.18
C ILE A 223 -19.80 -5.13 -5.72
N TRP A 224 -20.48 -5.84 -4.81
CA TRP A 224 -20.42 -5.53 -3.38
C TRP A 224 -19.00 -5.66 -2.82
N LEU A 225 -18.28 -6.74 -3.13
CA LEU A 225 -16.89 -6.94 -2.72
C LEU A 225 -15.95 -5.87 -3.31
N ALA A 226 -16.17 -5.47 -4.56
CA ALA A 226 -15.43 -4.40 -5.22
C ALA A 226 -15.71 -3.05 -4.53
N GLY A 227 -16.97 -2.75 -4.21
CA GLY A 227 -17.35 -1.54 -3.45
C GLY A 227 -16.64 -1.45 -2.10
N ARG A 228 -16.53 -2.58 -1.37
CA ARG A 228 -15.76 -2.67 -0.12
C ARG A 228 -14.26 -2.50 -0.29
N CYS A 229 -13.72 -2.79 -1.47
CA CYS A 229 -12.32 -2.49 -1.80
C CYS A 229 -12.10 -1.00 -2.05
N SER A 230 -13.12 -0.33 -2.59
CA SER A 230 -13.09 1.06 -3.05
C SER A 230 -13.35 2.09 -1.97
N GLU A 231 -13.97 1.72 -0.84
CA GLU A 231 -14.23 2.64 0.29
C GLU A 231 -12.95 3.42 0.63
N THR A 232 -12.88 4.64 0.10
CA THR A 232 -11.94 5.68 0.49
C THR A 232 -12.26 6.04 1.94
N PRO A 233 -11.26 6.48 2.72
CA PRO A 233 -11.53 7.04 4.04
C PRO A 233 -12.67 8.05 3.89
N ARG A 234 -13.79 7.81 4.59
CA ARG A 234 -14.87 8.80 4.63
C ARG A 234 -14.23 10.06 5.19
N THR A 235 -14.19 11.11 4.39
CA THR A 235 -13.94 12.45 4.90
C THR A 235 -14.91 12.65 6.06
N PRO A 236 -14.43 12.97 7.28
CA PRO A 236 -15.34 13.24 8.37
C PRO A 236 -16.29 14.37 7.96
N PRO A 237 -17.55 14.33 8.40
CA PRO A 237 -18.48 15.41 8.11
C PRO A 237 -17.86 16.74 8.59
N PRO A 238 -18.03 17.84 7.82
CA PRO A 238 -17.64 19.15 8.30
C PRO A 238 -18.37 19.40 9.63
N ARG A 239 -17.61 19.75 10.67
CA ARG A 239 -18.16 20.28 11.92
C ARG A 239 -18.48 21.76 11.75
#